data_AF-A0A8S8XEN7-F1
#
_entry.id   AF-A0A8S8XEN7-F1
#
_cell.length_a   1.000
_cell.length_b   1.000
_cell.length_c   1.000
_cell.angle_alpha   90.00
_cell.angle_beta   90.00
_cell.angle_gamma   90.00
#
_symmetry.space_group_name_H-M   'P 1'
#
loop_
_entity.id
_entity.type
_entity.pdbx_description
1 polymer ?
#
loop_
_entity_poly.entity_id
_entity_poly.type
_entity_poly.pdbx_seq_one_letter_code
_entity_poly.pdbx_strand_id
1 'polypeptide(L)'
;MSGPPDEFADRLRAAKERQAGRAGGSSAADRRGMAAGVRIAVDLVAGIVVGIGMGLALDHWLGTKPWLLVVFTLFGFAAGVLNVVRTAKQLDAERAAAKARGEE
;
A
#
# COMPACT_ATOMS: atom_id res chain seq x y z
N MET A 1 -1.24 -52.26 -6.09
CA MET A 1 -2.54 -51.78 -5.58
C MET A 1 -2.19 -50.86 -4.43
N SER A 2 -1.87 -49.62 -4.77
CA SER A 2 -1.33 -48.63 -3.85
C SER A 2 -2.52 -47.98 -3.11
N GLY A 3 -2.42 -47.91 -1.78
CA GLY A 3 -3.58 -47.69 -0.90
C GLY A 3 -3.94 -46.21 -0.70
N PRO A 4 -5.11 -45.90 -0.12
CA PRO A 4 -5.75 -44.56 -0.04
C PRO A 4 -4.90 -43.33 0.37
N PRO A 5 -3.77 -43.45 1.10
CA PRO A 5 -2.91 -42.29 1.40
C PRO A 5 -2.20 -41.66 0.20
N ASP A 6 -1.95 -42.42 -0.87
CA ASP A 6 -1.17 -41.95 -2.04
C ASP A 6 -1.98 -41.01 -2.93
N GLU A 7 -3.25 -41.29 -3.14
CA GLU A 7 -4.17 -40.46 -3.91
C GLU A 7 -4.36 -39.08 -3.25
N PHE A 8 -4.39 -39.05 -1.91
CA PHE A 8 -4.42 -37.79 -1.17
C PHE A 8 -3.13 -37.01 -1.35
N ALA A 9 -1.97 -37.66 -1.28
CA ALA A 9 -0.68 -37.03 -1.50
C ALA A 9 -0.54 -36.50 -2.95
N ASP A 10 -1.03 -37.25 -3.94
CA ASP A 10 -1.05 -36.86 -5.35
C ASP A 10 -1.99 -35.69 -5.60
N ARG A 11 -3.17 -35.68 -4.97
CA ARG A 11 -4.10 -34.54 -5.01
C ARG A 11 -3.50 -33.31 -4.34
N LEU A 12 -2.79 -33.48 -3.20
CA LEU A 12 -2.11 -32.39 -2.50
C LEU A 12 -0.99 -31.82 -3.36
N ARG A 13 -0.21 -32.68 -4.01
CA ARG A 13 0.89 -32.31 -4.92
C ARG A 13 0.36 -31.60 -6.16
N ALA A 14 -0.69 -32.11 -6.78
CA ALA A 14 -1.36 -31.48 -7.92
C ALA A 14 -1.96 -30.11 -7.54
N ALA A 15 -2.52 -29.95 -6.34
CA ALA A 15 -3.00 -28.66 -5.83
C ALA A 15 -1.85 -27.68 -5.57
N LYS A 16 -0.72 -28.17 -5.04
CA LYS A 16 0.49 -27.37 -4.79
C LYS A 16 1.16 -26.93 -6.09
N GLU A 17 1.22 -27.78 -7.11
CA GLU A 17 1.70 -27.44 -8.45
C GLU A 17 0.76 -26.46 -9.17
N ARG A 18 -0.56 -26.61 -9.01
CA ARG A 18 -1.55 -25.62 -9.51
C ARG A 18 -1.45 -24.27 -8.80
N GLN A 19 -1.11 -24.27 -7.51
CA GLN A 19 -0.80 -23.05 -6.76
C GLN A 19 0.54 -22.45 -7.18
N ALA A 20 1.58 -23.26 -7.43
CA ALA A 20 2.87 -22.81 -7.93
C ALA A 20 2.76 -22.22 -9.36
N GLY A 21 1.96 -22.84 -10.23
CA GLY A 21 1.61 -22.32 -11.55
C GLY A 21 0.77 -21.04 -11.51
N ARG A 22 -0.13 -20.90 -10.51
CA ARG A 22 -0.85 -19.64 -10.24
C ARG A 22 0.04 -18.57 -9.57
N ALA A 23 1.07 -18.98 -8.84
CA ALA A 23 2.08 -18.08 -8.27
C ALA A 23 3.03 -17.52 -9.34
N GLY A 24 3.10 -18.15 -10.52
CA GLY A 24 3.75 -17.61 -11.72
C GLY A 24 3.03 -16.41 -12.35
N GLY A 25 1.82 -16.04 -11.90
CA GLY A 25 1.04 -14.90 -12.39
C GLY A 25 1.10 -13.62 -11.54
N SER A 26 1.61 -13.68 -10.31
CA SER A 26 2.08 -12.52 -9.54
C SER A 26 2.78 -13.04 -8.28
N SER A 27 4.07 -12.77 -8.19
CA SER A 27 4.89 -13.10 -7.03
C SER A 27 4.32 -12.42 -5.77
N ALA A 28 4.58 -12.99 -4.60
CA ALA A 28 4.28 -12.31 -3.33
C ALA A 28 4.98 -10.94 -3.24
N ALA A 29 6.13 -10.79 -3.92
CA ALA A 29 6.82 -9.52 -4.08
C ALA A 29 5.99 -8.52 -4.92
N ASP A 30 5.39 -8.96 -6.03
CA ASP A 30 4.54 -8.12 -6.89
C ASP A 30 3.29 -7.64 -6.16
N ARG A 31 2.65 -8.52 -5.37
CA ARG A 31 1.48 -8.16 -4.56
C ARG A 31 1.83 -7.15 -3.47
N ARG A 32 3.00 -7.29 -2.83
CA ARG A 32 3.49 -6.31 -1.85
C ARG A 32 3.80 -4.97 -2.50
N GLY A 33 4.41 -4.96 -3.69
CA GLY A 33 4.65 -3.74 -4.48
C GLY A 33 3.36 -3.04 -4.87
N MET A 34 2.36 -3.80 -5.32
CA MET A 34 1.03 -3.27 -5.66
C MET A 34 0.33 -2.67 -4.44
N ALA A 35 0.31 -3.39 -3.31
CA ALA A 35 -0.30 -2.90 -2.07
C ALA A 35 0.36 -1.61 -1.56
N ALA A 36 1.69 -1.51 -1.66
CA ALA A 36 2.43 -0.30 -1.31
C ALA A 36 2.08 0.87 -2.25
N GLY A 37 2.03 0.63 -3.56
CA GLY A 37 1.65 1.64 -4.55
C GLY A 37 0.22 2.16 -4.35
N VAL A 38 -0.74 1.27 -4.10
CA VAL A 38 -2.14 1.64 -3.80
C VAL A 38 -2.21 2.49 -2.54
N ARG A 39 -1.50 2.12 -1.47
CA ARG A 39 -1.48 2.90 -0.23
C ARG A 39 -0.92 4.30 -0.43
N ILE A 40 0.18 4.42 -1.17
CA ILE A 40 0.79 5.72 -1.51
C ILE A 40 -0.20 6.61 -2.28
N ALA A 41 -0.93 6.03 -3.25
CA ALA A 41 -1.94 6.76 -4.00
C ALA A 41 -3.10 7.22 -3.11
N VAL A 42 -3.59 6.34 -2.23
CA VAL A 42 -4.66 6.65 -1.27
C VAL A 42 -4.22 7.74 -0.29
N ASP A 43 -3.01 7.68 0.26
CA ASP A 43 -2.48 8.68 1.20
C ASP A 43 -2.42 10.07 0.54
N LEU A 44 -2.03 10.14 -0.74
CA LEU A 44 -1.99 11.39 -1.49
C LEU A 44 -3.39 11.94 -1.75
N VAL A 45 -4.31 11.10 -2.24
CA VAL A 45 -5.70 11.51 -2.52
C VAL A 45 -6.41 11.92 -1.24
N ALA A 46 -6.23 11.18 -0.15
CA ALA A 46 -6.80 11.51 1.15
C ALA A 46 -6.33 12.88 1.64
N GLY A 47 -5.03 13.19 1.53
CA GLY A 47 -4.49 14.51 1.89
C GLY A 47 -5.13 15.65 1.10
N ILE A 48 -5.30 15.47 -0.22
CA ILE A 48 -5.95 16.46 -1.09
C ILE A 48 -7.43 16.63 -0.71
N VAL A 49 -8.17 15.53 -0.54
CA VAL A 49 -9.60 15.56 -0.18
C VAL A 49 -9.81 16.27 1.15
N VAL A 50 -8.96 16.00 2.15
CA VAL A 50 -9.00 16.69 3.45
C VAL A 50 -8.69 18.18 3.29
N GLY A 51 -7.67 18.54 2.52
CA GLY A 51 -7.31 19.93 2.25
C GLY A 51 -8.44 20.71 1.56
N ILE A 52 -9.06 20.11 0.54
CA ILE A 52 -10.20 20.72 -0.16
C ILE A 52 -11.41 20.84 0.76
N GLY A 53 -11.76 19.76 1.49
CA GLY A 53 -12.91 19.77 2.41
C GLY A 53 -12.77 20.82 3.51
N MET A 54 -11.57 20.91 4.11
CA MET A 54 -11.29 21.91 5.14
C MET A 54 -11.24 23.33 4.55
N GLY A 55 -10.61 23.51 3.39
CA GLY A 55 -10.55 24.79 2.70
C GLY A 55 -11.93 25.33 2.31
N LEU A 56 -12.82 24.47 1.78
CA LEU A 56 -14.20 24.83 1.45
C LEU A 56 -15.03 25.18 2.69
N ALA A 57 -14.89 24.39 3.76
CA ALA A 57 -15.58 24.65 5.01
C ALA A 57 -15.18 26.02 5.59
N LEU A 58 -13.88 26.34 5.58
CA LEU A 58 -13.38 27.62 6.07
C LEU A 58 -13.76 28.77 5.14
N ASP A 59 -13.62 28.63 3.82
CA ASP A 59 -14.01 29.68 2.88
C ASP A 59 -15.51 30.02 3.00
N HIS A 60 -16.37 29.03 3.24
CA HIS A 60 -17.80 29.26 3.46
C HIS A 60 -18.07 29.99 4.79
N TRP A 61 -17.32 29.67 5.84
CA TRP A 61 -17.53 30.25 7.17
C TRP A 61 -16.99 31.68 7.30
N LEU A 62 -15.84 31.95 6.68
CA LEU A 62 -15.20 33.28 6.70
C LEU A 62 -15.65 34.20 5.56
N GLY A 63 -16.45 33.69 4.60
CA GLY A 63 -16.86 34.44 3.42
C GLY A 63 -15.68 34.85 2.53
N THR A 64 -14.53 34.18 2.67
CA THR A 64 -13.36 34.45 1.87
C THR A 64 -13.57 33.91 0.45
N LYS A 65 -13.09 34.68 -0.55
CA LYS A 65 -12.83 34.17 -1.91
C LYS A 65 -11.96 32.89 -1.81
N PRO A 66 -11.89 32.00 -2.81
CA PRO A 66 -11.37 30.62 -2.70
C PRO A 66 -9.84 30.52 -2.45
N TRP A 67 -9.33 31.32 -1.54
CA TRP A 67 -7.95 31.51 -1.15
C TRP A 67 -7.60 30.50 -0.06
N LEU A 68 -8.48 30.27 0.93
CA LEU A 68 -8.23 29.23 1.93
C LEU A 68 -8.29 27.86 1.28
N LEU A 69 -9.20 27.62 0.33
CA LEU A 69 -9.19 26.41 -0.48
C LEU A 69 -7.82 26.17 -1.14
N VAL A 70 -7.24 27.16 -1.81
CA VAL A 70 -5.92 27.01 -2.46
C VAL A 70 -4.83 26.70 -1.43
N VAL A 71 -4.77 27.46 -0.33
CA VAL A 71 -3.76 27.26 0.72
C VAL A 71 -3.90 25.90 1.40
N PHE A 72 -5.10 25.52 1.81
CA PHE A 72 -5.36 24.23 2.46
C PHE A 72 -5.19 23.05 1.52
N THR A 73 -5.46 23.21 0.23
CA THR A 73 -5.17 22.17 -0.77
C THR A 73 -3.66 21.95 -0.90
N LEU A 74 -2.85 23.03 -0.95
CA LEU A 74 -1.40 22.91 -0.96
C LEU A 74 -0.86 22.27 0.33
N PHE A 75 -1.42 22.64 1.48
CA PHE A 75 -1.10 22.02 2.76
C PHE A 75 -1.49 20.54 2.81
N GLY A 76 -2.68 20.18 2.30
CA GLY A 76 -3.15 18.80 2.21
C GLY A 76 -2.29 17.95 1.29
N PHE A 77 -1.86 18.51 0.14
CA PHE A 77 -0.90 17.88 -0.75
C PHE A 77 0.46 17.68 -0.08
N ALA A 78 0.99 18.71 0.58
CA ALA A 78 2.25 18.60 1.32
C ALA A 78 2.16 17.51 2.40
N ALA A 79 1.08 17.49 3.20
CA ALA A 79 0.85 16.44 4.19
C ALA A 79 0.79 15.04 3.56
N GLY A 80 0.12 14.90 2.41
CA GLY A 80 0.11 13.65 1.63
C GLY A 80 1.51 13.20 1.22
N VAL A 81 2.32 14.11 0.65
CA VAL A 81 3.71 13.83 0.27
C VAL A 81 4.56 13.44 1.48
N LEU A 82 4.42 14.14 2.61
CA LEU A 82 5.12 13.81 3.85
C LEU A 82 4.78 12.39 4.35
N ASN A 83 3.51 11.99 4.27
CA ASN A 83 3.08 10.64 4.63
C ASN A 83 3.70 9.57 3.71
N VAL A 84 3.74 9.83 2.40
CA VAL A 84 4.37 8.93 1.43
C VAL A 84 5.86 8.74 1.71
N VAL A 85 6.58 9.84 1.95
CA VAL A 85 8.02 9.80 2.29
C VAL A 85 8.26 9.03 3.59
N ARG A 86 7.38 9.22 4.59
CA ARG A 86 7.45 8.46 5.85
C ARG A 86 7.26 6.96 5.61
N THR A 87 6.27 6.58 4.82
CA THR A 87 6.00 5.17 4.47
C THR A 87 7.17 4.55 3.72
N ALA A 88 7.76 5.27 2.76
CA ALA A 88 8.94 4.80 2.04
C ALA A 88 10.13 4.54 2.99
N LYS A 89 10.43 5.50 3.87
CA LYS A 89 11.51 5.37 4.87
C LYS A 89 11.29 4.18 5.82
N GLN A 90 10.06 3.89 6.21
CA GLN A 90 9.74 2.74 7.07
C GLN A 90 10.02 1.41 6.35
N LEU A 91 9.63 1.29 5.08
CA LEU A 91 9.89 0.09 4.28
C LEU A 91 11.40 -0.16 4.11
N ASP A 92 12.20 0.89 3.91
CA ASP A 92 13.65 0.77 3.78
C ASP A 92 14.30 0.36 5.12
N ALA A 93 13.85 0.94 6.24
CA ALA A 93 14.32 0.58 7.57
C ALA A 93 13.99 -0.88 7.93
N GLU A 94 12.79 -1.36 7.61
CA GLU A 94 12.39 -2.77 7.82
C GLU A 94 13.27 -3.73 7.02
N ARG A 95 13.61 -3.39 5.77
CA ARG A 95 14.51 -4.19 4.93
C ARG A 95 15.92 -4.25 5.50
N ALA A 96 16.46 -3.13 5.96
CA ALA A 96 17.78 -3.08 6.59
C ALA A 96 17.83 -3.91 7.87
N ALA A 97 16.80 -3.80 8.73
CA ALA A 97 16.69 -4.58 9.95
C ALA A 97 16.48 -6.09 9.70
N ALA A 98 15.78 -6.47 8.63
CA ALA A 98 15.64 -7.87 8.23
C ALA A 98 16.96 -8.46 7.72
N LYS A 99 17.76 -7.66 6.99
CA LYS A 99 19.07 -8.08 6.49
C LYS A 99 20.06 -8.35 7.64
N ALA A 100 20.14 -7.44 8.61
CA ALA A 100 21.03 -7.59 9.77
C ALA A 100 20.69 -8.81 10.65
N ARG A 101 19.41 -9.19 10.74
CA ARG A 101 18.96 -10.38 11.49
C ARG A 101 19.21 -11.72 10.78
N GLY A 102 19.41 -11.70 9.47
CA GLY A 102 19.70 -12.91 8.70
C GLY A 102 21.19 -13.21 8.58
N GLU A 103 22.05 -12.28 9.03
CA GLU A 103 23.51 -12.40 9.03
C GLU A 103 24.07 -12.87 10.39
N GLU A 104 23.22 -13.11 11.40
CA GLU A 104 23.54 -13.73 12.70
C GLU A 104 22.98 -15.15 12.83
#